data_AF-A0A6I1NSF1-F1
#
_entry.id   AF-A0A6I1NSF1-F1
#
_cell.length_a   1.000
_cell.length_b   1.000
_cell.length_c   1.000
_cell.angle_alpha   90.00
_cell.angle_beta   90.00
_cell.angle_gamma   90.00
#
_symmetry.space_group_name_H-M   'P 1'
#
loop_
_entity.id
_entity.type
_entity.pdbx_description
1 polymer ?
#
loop_
_entity_poly.entity_id
_entity_poly.type
_entity_poly.pdbx_seq_one_letter_code
_entity_poly.pdbx_strand_id
1 'polypeptide(L)'
;VSRLLPQDNRQLIGTRRWEALADGIIDAMVAIVLERRRPPEKQMEEVVERQRGKIARALATLSQDLGEKPWCTSHGYSLADIAVGCCLGYLDFRAPELDWRASHPNLDALLQRLYARQSFIDTEPPAA
;
A
#
# COMPACT_ATOMS: atom_id res chain seq x y z
N VAL A 1 -10.07 -24.36 -2.63
CA VAL A 1 -10.04 -22.98 -2.08
C VAL A 1 -8.59 -22.59 -1.88
N SER A 2 -8.07 -21.62 -2.65
CA SER A 2 -6.72 -21.08 -2.43
C SER A 2 -6.70 -20.34 -1.09
N ARG A 3 -5.78 -20.69 -0.18
CA ARG A 3 -5.64 -19.97 1.09
C ARG A 3 -4.88 -18.67 0.84
N LEU A 4 -5.33 -17.56 1.43
CA LEU A 4 -4.65 -16.27 1.34
C LEU A 4 -3.27 -16.27 2.02
N LEU A 5 -3.08 -17.19 2.96
CA LEU A 5 -1.80 -17.46 3.62
C LEU A 5 -1.30 -18.85 3.21
N PRO A 6 -0.08 -18.95 2.65
CA PRO A 6 0.50 -20.23 2.30
C PRO A 6 0.90 -21.03 3.57
N GLN A 7 0.94 -22.36 3.45
CA GLN A 7 1.36 -23.25 4.56
C GLN A 7 2.87 -23.43 4.62
N ASP A 8 3.56 -23.26 3.49
CA ASP A 8 5.02 -23.28 3.47
C ASP A 8 5.55 -22.05 4.21
N ASN A 9 6.41 -22.29 5.21
CA ASN A 9 6.91 -21.23 6.10
C ASN A 9 7.65 -20.14 5.33
N ARG A 10 8.39 -20.49 4.27
CA ARG A 10 9.16 -19.51 3.50
C ARG A 10 8.23 -18.60 2.70
N GLN A 11 7.20 -19.18 2.06
CA GLN A 11 6.17 -18.42 1.37
C GLN A 11 5.34 -17.57 2.35
N LEU A 12 5.08 -18.09 3.56
CA LEU A 12 4.32 -17.39 4.60
C LEU A 12 5.06 -16.14 5.05
N ILE A 13 6.35 -16.27 5.40
CA ILE A 13 7.20 -15.13 5.77
C ILE A 13 7.29 -14.13 4.63
N GLY A 14 7.43 -14.60 3.38
CA GLY A 14 7.40 -13.73 2.21
C GLY A 14 6.12 -12.89 2.12
N THR A 15 4.97 -13.53 2.32
CA THR A 15 3.65 -12.88 2.30
C THR A 15 3.50 -11.86 3.43
N ARG A 16 3.89 -12.23 4.65
CA ARG A 16 3.85 -11.33 5.82
C ARG A 16 4.80 -10.14 5.69
N ARG A 17 5.94 -10.31 5.01
CA ARG A 17 6.86 -9.19 4.73
C ARG A 17 6.24 -8.15 3.80
N TRP A 18 5.48 -8.59 2.79
CA TRP A 18 4.72 -7.69 1.92
C TRP A 18 3.66 -6.92 2.70
N GLU A 19 2.87 -7.63 3.51
CA GLU A 19 1.86 -7.03 4.40
C GLU A 19 2.50 -5.98 5.33
N ALA A 20 3.59 -6.34 6.03
CA ALA A 20 4.27 -5.41 6.94
C ALA A 20 4.81 -4.15 6.23
N LEU A 21 5.23 -4.26 4.97
CA LEU A 21 5.68 -3.11 4.19
C LEU A 21 4.52 -2.20 3.78
N ALA A 22 3.38 -2.79 3.41
CA ALA A 22 2.15 -2.06 3.10
C ALA A 22 1.59 -1.35 4.35
N ASP A 23 1.52 -2.04 5.49
CA ASP A 23 1.11 -1.45 6.77
C ASP A 23 2.03 -0.31 7.18
N GLY A 24 3.35 -0.47 7.02
CA GLY A 24 4.32 0.60 7.30
C GLY A 24 4.15 1.86 6.44
N ILE A 25 3.65 1.73 5.21
CA ILE A 25 3.27 2.88 4.37
C ILE A 25 2.02 3.56 4.95
N ILE A 26 1.00 2.78 5.31
CA ILE A 26 -0.23 3.30 5.92
C ILE A 26 0.09 4.03 7.22
N ASP A 27 0.93 3.47 8.09
CA ASP A 27 1.37 4.10 9.34
C ASP A 27 2.07 5.44 9.09
N ALA A 28 2.96 5.49 8.10
CA ALA A 28 3.64 6.73 7.71
C ALA A 28 2.64 7.78 7.18
N MET A 29 1.65 7.36 6.38
CA MET A 29 0.62 8.25 5.86
C MET A 29 -0.32 8.74 6.96
N VAL A 30 -0.73 7.88 7.89
CA VAL A 30 -1.52 8.25 9.08
C VAL A 30 -0.77 9.28 9.91
N ALA A 31 0.54 9.11 10.12
CA ALA A 31 1.36 10.08 10.82
C ALA A 31 1.35 11.46 10.12
N ILE A 32 1.42 11.52 8.78
CA ILE A 32 1.26 12.78 8.02
C ILE A 32 -0.13 13.38 8.22
N VAL A 33 -1.18 12.58 8.12
CA VAL A 33 -2.57 13.03 8.31
C VAL A 33 -2.77 13.63 9.71
N LEU A 34 -2.27 12.96 10.75
CA LEU A 34 -2.37 13.43 12.12
C LEU A 34 -1.55 14.70 12.34
N GLU A 35 -0.36 14.80 11.76
CA GLU A 35 0.47 16.00 11.85
C GLU A 35 -0.24 17.21 11.22
N ARG A 36 -0.82 17.04 10.03
CA ARG A 36 -1.60 18.08 9.33
C ARG A 36 -2.87 18.50 10.07
N ARG A 37 -3.38 17.69 10.99
CA ARG A 37 -4.54 18.04 11.85
C ARG A 37 -4.16 18.85 13.08
N ARG A 38 -2.87 18.99 13.40
CA ARG A 38 -2.41 19.83 14.52
C ARG A 38 -2.61 21.32 14.16
N PRO A 39 -2.72 22.21 15.17
CA PRO A 39 -2.73 23.65 14.92
C PRO A 39 -1.52 24.06 14.04
N PRO A 40 -1.71 24.93 13.03
CA PRO A 40 -0.66 25.26 12.05
C PRO A 40 0.68 25.64 12.68
N GLU A 41 0.67 26.39 13.78
CA GLU A 41 1.85 26.84 14.51
C GLU A 41 2.60 25.73 15.26
N LYS A 42 1.99 24.54 15.37
CA LYS A 42 2.59 23.35 15.99
C LYS A 42 2.97 22.27 14.99
N GLN A 43 2.67 22.48 13.70
CA GLN A 43 3.03 21.54 12.65
C GLN A 43 4.53 21.59 12.39
N MET A 44 5.13 20.41 12.26
CA MET A 44 6.55 20.26 11.99
C MET A 44 6.73 19.64 10.61
N GLU A 45 7.13 20.46 9.64
CA GLU A 45 7.32 20.00 8.26
C GLU A 45 8.36 18.87 8.17
N GLU A 46 9.40 18.90 9.01
CA GLU A 46 10.41 17.83 9.09
C GLU A 46 9.81 16.45 9.40
N VAL A 47 8.73 16.41 10.19
CA VAL A 47 8.01 15.16 10.49
C VAL A 47 7.31 14.66 9.22
N VAL A 48 6.63 15.56 8.51
CA VAL A 48 5.93 15.24 7.25
C VAL A 48 6.92 14.70 6.22
N GLU A 49 8.02 15.42 5.97
CA GLU A 49 9.06 15.03 5.01
C GLU A 49 9.71 13.69 5.36
N ARG A 50 9.97 13.43 6.65
CA ARG A 50 10.48 12.13 7.09
C ARG A 50 9.54 10.99 6.76
N GLN A 51 8.23 11.16 6.95
CA GLN A 51 7.25 10.13 6.61
C GLN A 51 7.10 9.97 5.09
N ARG A 52 7.09 11.07 4.32
CA ARG A 52 7.09 11.02 2.85
C ARG A 52 8.27 10.22 2.32
N GLY A 53 9.46 10.42 2.88
CA GLY A 53 10.63 9.63 2.53
C GLY A 53 10.47 8.13 2.80
N LYS A 54 9.75 7.73 3.87
CA LYS A 54 9.44 6.31 4.11
C LYS A 54 8.48 5.76 3.06
N ILE A 55 7.40 6.50 2.77
CA ILE A 55 6.40 6.12 1.75
C ILE A 55 7.09 5.92 0.41
N ALA A 56 7.90 6.89 -0.03
CA ALA A 56 8.61 6.82 -1.31
C ALA A 56 9.54 5.59 -1.41
N ARG A 57 10.34 5.32 -0.37
CA ARG A 57 11.23 4.14 -0.36
C ARG A 57 10.44 2.83 -0.36
N ALA A 58 9.39 2.76 0.44
CA ALA A 58 8.58 1.55 0.55
C ALA A 58 7.80 1.27 -0.74
N LEU A 59 7.23 2.29 -1.40
CA LEU A 59 6.60 2.15 -2.72
C LEU A 59 7.60 1.69 -3.79
N ALA A 60 8.82 2.25 -3.79
CA ALA A 60 9.87 1.80 -4.68
C ALA A 60 10.23 0.33 -4.45
N THR A 61 10.33 -0.12 -3.18
CA THR A 61 10.55 -1.53 -2.85
C THR A 61 9.39 -2.42 -3.29
N LEU A 62 8.13 -2.03 -3.03
CA LEU A 62 6.95 -2.79 -3.49
C LEU A 62 6.94 -2.93 -5.02
N SER A 63 7.19 -1.83 -5.73
CA SER A 63 7.24 -1.81 -7.20
C SER A 63 8.37 -2.71 -7.72
N GLN A 64 9.56 -2.62 -7.15
CA GLN A 64 10.70 -3.46 -7.53
C GLN A 64 10.41 -4.95 -7.28
N ASP A 65 9.85 -5.29 -6.12
CA ASP A 65 9.58 -6.68 -5.74
C ASP A 65 8.46 -7.31 -6.58
N LEU A 66 7.47 -6.50 -6.97
CA LEU A 66 6.39 -6.91 -7.87
C LEU A 66 6.96 -7.20 -9.26
N GLY A 67 7.79 -6.28 -9.78
CA GLY A 67 8.34 -6.35 -11.13
C GLY A 67 7.20 -6.49 -12.15
N GLU A 68 7.26 -7.55 -12.96
CA GLU A 68 6.25 -7.90 -13.98
C GLU A 68 5.23 -8.95 -13.50
N LYS A 69 5.28 -9.35 -12.23
CA LYS A 69 4.40 -10.40 -11.71
C LYS A 69 2.96 -9.88 -11.62
N PRO A 70 1.95 -10.73 -11.89
CA PRO A 70 0.55 -10.34 -11.77
C PRO A 70 0.09 -10.18 -10.32
N TRP A 71 0.80 -10.79 -9.37
CA TRP A 71 0.54 -10.80 -7.93
C TRP A 71 1.85 -10.66 -7.16
N CYS A 72 1.78 -10.15 -5.93
CA CYS A 72 2.92 -9.90 -5.04
C CYS A 72 3.72 -11.18 -4.73
N THR A 73 3.06 -12.34 -4.74
CA THR A 73 3.69 -13.63 -4.45
C THR A 73 3.60 -14.59 -5.65
N SER A 74 4.55 -15.52 -5.74
CA SER A 74 4.61 -16.49 -6.85
C SER A 74 3.51 -17.56 -6.83
N HIS A 75 2.84 -17.73 -5.69
CA HIS A 75 1.76 -18.72 -5.52
C HIS A 75 0.37 -18.15 -5.84
N GLY A 76 0.30 -16.94 -6.38
CA GLY A 76 -0.92 -16.28 -6.84
C GLY A 76 -1.49 -15.28 -5.84
N TYR A 77 -2.77 -14.97 -5.99
CA TYR A 77 -3.48 -14.02 -5.14
C TYR A 77 -3.47 -14.45 -3.67
N SER A 78 -3.01 -13.55 -2.80
CA SER A 78 -2.69 -13.80 -1.39
C SER A 78 -3.00 -12.59 -0.51
N LEU A 79 -2.75 -12.70 0.79
CA LEU A 79 -2.86 -11.58 1.73
C LEU A 79 -1.97 -10.38 1.33
N ALA A 80 -0.82 -10.63 0.71
CA ALA A 80 0.08 -9.58 0.26
C ALA A 80 -0.61 -8.62 -0.72
N ASP A 81 -1.36 -9.16 -1.68
CA ASP A 81 -2.07 -8.38 -2.70
C ASP A 81 -3.19 -7.55 -2.07
N ILE A 82 -3.90 -8.12 -1.09
CA ILE A 82 -4.95 -7.41 -0.35
C ILE A 82 -4.34 -6.23 0.42
N ALA A 83 -3.27 -6.47 1.18
CA ALA A 83 -2.60 -5.43 1.96
C ALA A 83 -2.08 -4.30 1.07
N VAL A 84 -1.43 -4.63 -0.05
CA VAL A 84 -0.94 -3.63 -1.02
C VAL A 84 -2.10 -2.86 -1.66
N GLY A 85 -3.19 -3.54 -2.04
CA GLY A 85 -4.37 -2.88 -2.59
C GLY A 85 -4.99 -1.86 -1.62
N CYS A 86 -5.20 -2.26 -0.36
CA CYS A 86 -5.71 -1.36 0.67
C CYS A 86 -4.76 -0.18 0.93
N CYS A 87 -3.45 -0.43 0.95
CA CYS A 87 -2.43 0.61 1.11
C CYS A 87 -2.50 1.64 -0.02
N LEU A 88 -2.50 1.21 -1.29
CA LEU A 88 -2.53 2.11 -2.43
C LEU A 88 -3.85 2.90 -2.50
N GLY A 89 -4.99 2.24 -2.26
CA GLY A 89 -6.28 2.93 -2.17
C GLY A 89 -6.34 3.94 -1.03
N TYR A 90 -5.68 3.68 0.09
CA TYR A 90 -5.58 4.64 1.20
C TYR A 90 -4.74 5.87 0.84
N LEU A 91 -3.66 5.69 0.07
CA LEU A 91 -2.88 6.81 -0.46
C LEU A 91 -3.73 7.68 -1.39
N ASP A 92 -4.52 7.09 -2.28
CA ASP A 92 -5.43 7.84 -3.15
C ASP A 92 -6.47 8.64 -2.36
N PHE A 93 -7.00 8.03 -1.29
CA PHE A 93 -8.01 8.64 -0.45
C PHE A 93 -7.47 9.79 0.43
N ARG A 94 -6.22 9.68 0.93
CA ARG A 94 -5.65 10.63 1.91
C ARG A 94 -4.60 11.58 1.36
N ALA A 95 -3.99 11.25 0.24
CA ALA A 95 -2.94 12.02 -0.41
C ALA A 95 -3.13 12.02 -1.93
N PRO A 96 -4.27 12.53 -2.45
CA PRO A 96 -4.49 12.61 -3.90
C PRO A 96 -3.44 13.48 -4.61
N GLU A 97 -2.73 14.35 -3.88
CA GLU A 97 -1.62 15.13 -4.40
C GLU A 97 -0.35 14.30 -4.66
N LEU A 98 -0.26 13.08 -4.10
CA LEU A 98 0.86 12.18 -4.29
C LEU A 98 0.64 11.36 -5.56
N ASP A 99 1.23 11.80 -6.67
CA ASP A 99 1.21 11.04 -7.93
C ASP A 99 2.17 9.84 -7.90
N TRP A 100 1.86 8.85 -7.07
CA TRP A 100 2.64 7.62 -6.96
C TRP A 100 2.55 6.76 -8.23
N ARG A 101 1.47 6.90 -9.02
CA ARG A 101 1.22 6.11 -10.24
C ARG A 101 2.21 6.43 -11.33
N ALA A 102 2.56 7.70 -11.51
CA ALA A 102 3.56 8.11 -12.50
C ALA A 102 4.91 7.40 -12.29
N SER A 103 5.27 7.14 -11.03
CA SER A 103 6.54 6.48 -10.68
C SER A 103 6.44 4.95 -10.61
N HIS A 104 5.23 4.39 -10.41
CA HIS A 104 5.03 2.96 -10.15
C HIS A 104 3.86 2.38 -10.96
N PRO A 105 3.94 2.36 -12.31
CA PRO A 105 2.84 1.89 -13.17
C PRO A 105 2.47 0.42 -12.96
N ASN A 106 3.41 -0.42 -12.51
CA ASN A 106 3.12 -1.82 -12.21
C ASN A 106 2.26 -2.00 -10.94
N LEU A 107 2.40 -1.10 -9.96
CA LEU A 107 1.53 -1.07 -8.78
C LEU A 107 0.13 -0.59 -9.16
N ASP A 108 0.01 0.37 -10.09
CA ASP A 108 -1.29 0.78 -10.61
C ASP A 108 -1.97 -0.38 -11.35
N ALA A 109 -1.25 -1.10 -12.20
CA ALA A 109 -1.79 -2.29 -12.88
C ALA A 109 -2.26 -3.38 -11.90
N LEU A 110 -1.55 -3.56 -10.77
CA LEU A 110 -2.00 -4.45 -9.69
C LEU A 110 -3.29 -3.91 -9.06
N LEU A 111 -3.36 -2.61 -8.74
CA LEU A 111 -4.52 -1.99 -8.12
C LEU A 111 -5.77 -2.09 -9.00
N GLN A 112 -5.65 -1.80 -10.32
CA GLN A 112 -6.76 -1.95 -11.26
C GLN A 112 -7.29 -3.39 -11.30
N ARG A 113 -6.38 -4.38 -11.26
CA ARG A 113 -6.78 -5.79 -11.18
C ARG A 113 -7.51 -6.11 -9.88
N LEU A 114 -7.12 -5.49 -8.77
CA LEU A 114 -7.77 -5.67 -7.47
C LEU A 114 -9.15 -5.01 -7.44
N TYR A 115 -9.28 -3.80 -7.97
CA TYR A 115 -10.56 -3.06 -8.06
C TYR A 115 -11.59 -3.74 -8.99
N ALA A 116 -11.16 -4.59 -9.92
CA ALA A 116 -12.07 -5.43 -10.69
C ALA A 116 -12.68 -6.59 -9.88
N ARG A 117 -12.22 -6.86 -8.65
CA ARG A 117 -12.74 -7.96 -7.81
C ARG A 117 -13.90 -7.48 -6.96
N GLN A 118 -14.98 -8.25 -6.92
CA GLN A 118 -16.18 -7.93 -6.12
C GLN A 118 -15.87 -7.61 -4.66
N SER A 119 -14.94 -8.35 -4.05
CA SER A 119 -14.54 -8.13 -2.65
C SER A 119 -13.91 -6.76 -2.40
N PHE A 120 -13.28 -6.14 -3.40
CA PHE A 120 -12.74 -4.78 -3.30
C PHE A 120 -13.82 -3.73 -3.57
N ILE A 121 -14.68 -3.98 -4.57
CA ILE A 121 -15.82 -3.13 -4.92
C ILE A 121 -16.75 -2.96 -3.71
N ASP A 122 -17.09 -4.06 -3.04
CA ASP A 122 -18.01 -4.07 -1.90
C ASP A 122 -17.45 -3.36 -0.66
N THR A 123 -16.14 -3.10 -0.63
CA THR A 123 -15.42 -2.53 0.53
C THR A 123 -14.78 -1.18 0.22
N GLU A 124 -15.17 -0.53 -0.88
CA GLU A 124 -14.68 0.80 -1.19
C GLU A 124 -14.99 1.77 -0.03
N PRO A 125 -14.03 2.62 0.40
CA PRO A 125 -14.30 3.58 1.45
C PRO A 125 -15.41 4.56 1.01
N PRO A 126 -16.28 5.01 1.94
CA PRO A 126 -17.26 6.04 1.62
C PRO A 126 -16.55 7.33 1.19
N ALA A 127 -17.21 8.13 0.36
CA ALA A 127 -16.72 9.44 -0.04
C ALA A 127 -16.37 10.30 1.20
N ALA A 128 -15.24 11.03 1.11
CA ALA A 128 -14.68 11.84 2.19
C ALA A 128 -15.53 13.07 2.55
#